data_AF-A0A925Z374-F1
#
_entry.id   AF-A0A925Z374-F1
#
_cell.length_a   1.000
_cell.length_b   1.000
_cell.length_c   1.000
_cell.angle_alpha   90.00
_cell.angle_beta   90.00
_cell.angle_gamma   90.00
#
_symmetry.space_group_name_H-M   'P 1'
#
loop_
_entity.id
_entity.type
_entity.pdbx_description
1 polymer ?
#
loop_
_entity_poly.entity_id
_entity_poly.type
_entity_poly.pdbx_seq_one_letter_code
_entity_poly.pdbx_strand_id
1 'polypeptide(L)' 'MATIKTSDGTELYYKDWGSGKPIFFSHGWPLNSDMWEYQMEFLASKGL' A
#
# COMPACT_ATOMS: atom_id res chain seq x y z
N MET A 1 7.72 9.73 -0.97
CA MET A 1 8.06 8.31 -1.19
C MET A 1 8.40 7.71 0.16
N ALA A 2 7.51 6.87 0.68
CA ALA A 2 7.73 6.21 1.97
C ALA A 2 8.38 4.85 1.74
N THR A 3 9.37 4.52 2.58
CA THR A 3 10.01 3.20 2.60
C THR A 3 10.06 2.69 4.03
N ILE A 4 10.00 1.37 4.19
CA ILE A 4 10.22 0.69 5.46
C ILE A 4 11.40 -0.27 5.31
N LYS A 5 12.30 -0.26 6.29
CA LYS A 5 13.42 -1.19 6.36
C LYS A 5 13.02 -2.40 7.20
N THR A 6 13.12 -3.58 6.61
CA THR A 6 12.85 -4.86 7.27
C THR A 6 14.03 -5.28 8.15
N SER A 7 13.81 -6.29 8.99
CA SER A 7 14.84 -6.82 9.89
C SER A 7 16.05 -7.43 9.16
N ASP A 8 15.87 -7.88 7.92
CA ASP A 8 16.95 -8.38 7.07
C ASP A 8 17.67 -7.28 6.28
N GLY A 9 17.28 -6.02 6.48
CA GLY A 9 17.88 -4.86 5.84
C GLY A 9 17.28 -4.49 4.48
N THR A 10 16.32 -5.25 3.95
CA THR A 10 15.60 -4.91 2.72
C THR A 10 14.79 -3.62 2.89
N GLU A 11 14.84 -2.74 1.90
CA GLU A 11 14.01 -1.53 1.85
C GLU A 11 12.82 -1.75 0.94
N LEU A 12 11.62 -1.69 1.52
CA LEU A 12 10.36 -1.84 0.80
C LEU A 12 9.72 -0.48 0.61
N TYR A 13 9.45 -0.12 -0.64
CA TYR A 13 8.56 0.98 -0.96
C TYR A 13 7.10 0.59 -0.65
N TYR A 14 6.35 1.53 -0.09
CA TYR A 14 4.92 1.37 0.10
C TYR A 14 4.17 2.67 -0.13
N LYS A 15 2.87 2.54 -0.40
CA LYS A 15 1.90 3.64 -0.38
C LYS A 15 0.99 3.46 0.82
N ASP A 16 0.74 4.55 1.52
CA ASP A 16 -0.22 4.61 2.62
C ASP A 16 -1.17 5.77 2.33
N TRP A 17 -2.47 5.49 2.47
CA TRP A 17 -3.52 6.44 2.14
C TRP A 17 -4.76 6.12 2.97
N GLY A 18 -5.32 7.16 3.59
CA GLY A 18 -6.55 7.09 4.35
C GLY A 18 -6.27 7.03 5.84
N SER A 19 -7.31 6.72 6.60
CA SER A 19 -7.24 6.54 8.05
C SER A 19 -8.38 5.64 8.48
N GLY A 20 -8.11 4.65 9.32
CA GLY A 20 -9.14 3.70 9.74
C GLY A 20 -8.55 2.35 10.09
N LYS A 21 -9.34 1.29 9.89
CA LYS A 21 -8.88 -0.07 10.08
C LYS A 21 -7.94 -0.45 8.92
N PRO A 22 -6.69 -0.88 9.19
CA PRO A 22 -5.72 -1.13 8.13
C PRO A 22 -6.15 -2.28 7.20
N ILE A 23 -6.01 -2.05 5.89
CA ILE A 23 -6.15 -3.04 4.83
C ILE A 23 -4.82 -3.10 4.08
N PHE A 24 -4.27 -4.30 3.90
CA PHE A 24 -2.99 -4.49 3.23
C PHE A 24 -3.18 -5.01 1.80
N PHE A 25 -2.52 -4.35 0.85
CA PHE A 25 -2.51 -4.75 -0.55
C PHE A 25 -1.11 -5.22 -0.95
N SER A 26 -1.05 -6.38 -1.60
CA SER A 26 0.16 -6.88 -2.25
C SER A 26 -0.14 -7.07 -3.74
N HIS A 27 0.66 -6.45 -4.60
CA HIS A 27 0.51 -6.61 -6.04
C HIS A 27 1.15 -7.91 -6.52
N GLY A 28 0.67 -8.42 -7.66
CA GLY A 28 1.29 -9.53 -8.34
C GLY A 28 2.46 -9.11 -9.23
N TRP A 29 3.17 -10.10 -9.76
CA TRP A 29 4.08 -9.91 -10.89
C TRP A 29 3.28 -9.72 -12.20
N PRO A 30 3.68 -8.85 -13.13
CA PRO A 30 4.85 -7.95 -13.15
C PRO A 30 4.52 -6.51 -12.70
N LEU A 31 3.51 -6.34 -11.85
CA LEU A 31 2.95 -5.02 -11.52
C LEU A 31 3.69 -4.34 -10.35
N ASN A 32 3.17 -3.20 -9.91
CA ASN A 32 3.65 -2.44 -8.76
C ASN A 32 2.47 -1.99 -7.88
N SER A 33 2.72 -1.15 -6.87
CA SER A 33 1.69 -0.63 -5.95
C SER A 33 0.51 0.05 -6.64
N ASP A 34 0.70 0.58 -7.84
CA ASP A 34 -0.29 1.42 -8.55
C ASP A 34 -1.44 0.57 -9.11
N MET A 35 -1.26 -0.75 -9.19
CA MET A 35 -2.33 -1.70 -9.52
C MET A 35 -3.58 -1.51 -8.65
N TRP A 36 -3.41 -1.03 -7.42
CA TRP A 36 -4.48 -0.89 -6.43
C TRP A 36 -5.02 0.53 -6.29
N GLU A 37 -4.60 1.49 -7.11
CA GLU A 37 -4.93 2.91 -6.93
C GLU A 37 -6.45 3.15 -6.79
N TYR A 38 -7.25 2.58 -7.68
CA TYR A 38 -8.71 2.75 -7.64
C TYR A 38 -9.36 2.10 -6.42
N GLN A 39 -8.87 0.94 -5.98
CA GLN A 39 -9.39 0.24 -4.81
C GLN A 39 -9.01 0.98 -3.52
N MET A 40 -7.76 1.46 -3.44
CA MET A 40 -7.28 2.27 -2.32
C MET A 40 -8.07 3.56 -2.20
N GLU A 41 -8.28 4.30 -3.30
CA GLU A 41 -9.09 5.52 -3.30
C GLU A 41 -10.53 5.25 -2.84
N PHE A 42 -11.16 4.21 -3.40
CA PHE A 42 -12.53 3.85 -3.04
C PHE A 42 -12.67 3.50 -1.55
N LEU A 43 -11.79 2.65 -1.01
CA LEU A 43 -11.84 2.24 0.39
C LEU A 43 -11.51 3.40 1.34
N ALA A 44 -10.48 4.19 1.02
CA ALA A 44 -10.12 5.37 1.78
C ALA A 44 -11.29 6.38 1.86
N SER A 45 -12.04 6.55 0.76
CA SER A 45 -13.25 7.41 0.73
C SER A 45 -14.37 6.93 1.67
N LYS A 46 -14.32 5.67 2.10
CA LYS A 46 -15.25 5.05 3.06
C LYS A 46 -14.69 4.99 4.48
N GLY A 47 -13.52 5.58 4.74
CA GLY A 47 -12.85 5.53 6.06
C GLY A 47 -12.25 4.15 6.38
N LEU A 48 -11.94 3.38 5.33
CA LEU A 48 -11.26 2.09 5.40
C LEU A 48 -9.86 2.19 4.82
#